data_AF-A0A139HQW4-F1
#
_entry.id   AF-A0A139HQW4-F1
#
_cell.length_a   1.000
_cell.length_b   1.000
_cell.length_c   1.000
_cell.angle_alpha   90.00
_cell.angle_beta   90.00
_cell.angle_gamma   90.00
#
_symmetry.space_group_name_H-M   'P 1'
#
loop_
_entity.id
_entity.type
_entity.pdbx_description
1 polymer ?
#
loop_
_entity_poly.entity_id
_entity_poly.type
_entity_poly.pdbx_seq_one_letter_code
_entity_poly.pdbx_strand_id
1 'polypeptide(L)'
;MTSSVHGVHLVGSVPLPNAESVFRQCVAAVPNRLKRIPDGETGDRQLFTTFQAAAFAVYPAMMTEFVHNAPINNKHFSPEQVDEGIEVLKKADIQTGYDTVAIESYQVFRRLRGEGVIPKGVKFQVSLPTVANVIMPFVQRAFIARVEPIYEAALFKAIRRIQDAIPHEDLALQLDIAADTAFWEATDPQNVKENDGLLWFQPWWTGDVKDYCTNYIVRFCSQVDQDVELGMHNCYGSLSSFEHTFGMHLTEYTGDMEHRHWHEPKSLAVVVERQKRVMEASPHPINFFHMPIPKSAVQRPEVGLYNYLSPLKELLPLIERDGTDVYLGLVHEYNLELTAQMIEAVKQTVPGLQFGVATECGGGRMDWPAFEDALKIAAQVTETSAQSDQVNLSATKGASHFRARVENGTGRTAGIAAERSLL
;
A
#
# COMPACT_ATOMS: atom_id res chain seq x y z
N MET A 1 10.46 1.89 -27.09
CA MET A 1 8.98 1.81 -27.03
C MET A 1 8.50 3.11 -26.41
N THR A 2 7.53 3.81 -27.03
CA THR A 2 6.88 4.96 -26.40
C THR A 2 6.13 4.46 -25.18
N SER A 3 6.37 5.03 -24.00
CA SER A 3 5.68 4.66 -22.75
C SER A 3 4.18 4.91 -22.89
N SER A 4 3.39 3.83 -22.81
CA SER A 4 1.92 3.87 -22.73
C SER A 4 1.50 3.94 -21.27
N VAL A 5 0.57 4.84 -20.97
CA VAL A 5 -0.02 4.98 -19.63
C VAL A 5 -1.23 4.05 -19.56
N HIS A 6 -1.17 3.03 -18.72
CA HIS A 6 -2.14 1.93 -18.75
C HIS A 6 -3.03 1.86 -17.51
N GLY A 7 -4.34 1.92 -17.72
CA GLY A 7 -5.31 1.67 -16.65
C GLY A 7 -5.24 2.61 -15.44
N VAL A 8 -6.09 2.33 -14.47
CA VAL A 8 -6.31 3.14 -13.28
C VAL A 8 -6.23 2.25 -12.04
N HIS A 9 -5.64 2.77 -10.97
CA HIS A 9 -5.67 2.16 -9.65
C HIS A 9 -6.42 3.05 -8.67
N LEU A 10 -7.25 2.40 -7.84
CA LEU A 10 -7.98 3.01 -6.75
C LEU A 10 -7.27 2.62 -5.46
N VAL A 11 -6.74 3.61 -4.74
CA VAL A 11 -5.87 3.36 -3.58
C VAL A 11 -6.57 2.58 -2.48
N GLY A 12 -7.86 2.84 -2.22
CA GLY A 12 -8.58 2.17 -1.13
C GLY A 12 -9.84 2.93 -0.81
N SER A 13 -9.73 3.93 0.06
CA SER A 13 -10.84 4.80 0.42
C SER A 13 -11.43 5.61 -0.74
N VAL A 14 -12.76 5.70 -0.78
CA VAL A 14 -13.55 6.45 -1.78
C VAL A 14 -14.68 7.21 -1.06
N PRO A 15 -14.97 8.48 -1.40
CA PRO A 15 -15.92 9.31 -0.67
C PRO A 15 -17.37 9.01 -1.06
N LEU A 16 -17.79 7.77 -0.80
CA LEU A 16 -19.13 7.25 -1.10
C LEU A 16 -19.71 6.52 0.10
N PRO A 17 -21.05 6.38 0.19
CA PRO A 17 -21.69 5.94 1.43
C PRO A 17 -21.54 4.44 1.72
N ASN A 18 -21.25 3.60 0.72
CA ASN A 18 -21.13 2.15 0.87
C ASN A 18 -20.41 1.48 -0.31
N ALA A 19 -19.99 0.23 -0.11
CA ALA A 19 -19.31 -0.58 -1.11
C ALA A 19 -20.07 -0.73 -2.44
N GLU A 20 -21.40 -0.88 -2.42
CA GLU A 20 -22.18 -0.97 -3.67
C GLU A 20 -22.07 0.32 -4.49
N SER A 21 -22.18 1.47 -3.83
CA SER A 21 -22.03 2.77 -4.47
C SER A 21 -20.64 2.92 -5.08
N VAL A 22 -19.60 2.51 -4.35
CA VAL A 22 -18.20 2.52 -4.81
C VAL A 22 -18.02 1.67 -6.05
N PHE A 23 -18.44 0.40 -5.99
CA PHE A 23 -18.31 -0.52 -7.12
C PHE A 23 -19.01 0.00 -8.37
N ARG A 24 -20.25 0.49 -8.26
CA ARG A 24 -21.02 1.00 -9.40
C ARG A 24 -20.39 2.25 -10.00
N GLN A 25 -20.06 3.23 -9.16
CA GLN A 25 -19.63 4.55 -9.64
C GLN A 25 -18.19 4.53 -10.15
N CYS A 26 -17.28 3.84 -9.47
CA CYS A 26 -15.89 3.76 -9.93
C CYS A 26 -15.78 2.97 -11.25
N VAL A 27 -16.49 1.84 -11.40
CA VAL A 27 -16.50 1.11 -12.67
C VAL A 27 -17.06 1.95 -13.81
N ALA A 28 -18.13 2.73 -13.55
CA ALA A 28 -18.72 3.62 -14.54
C ALA A 28 -17.78 4.78 -14.93
N ALA A 29 -17.02 5.32 -13.97
CA ALA A 29 -16.13 6.46 -14.19
C ALA A 29 -14.87 6.08 -15.01
N VAL A 30 -14.32 4.88 -14.80
CA VAL A 30 -13.11 4.40 -15.48
C VAL A 30 -13.34 3.03 -16.15
N PRO A 31 -14.21 2.96 -17.17
CA PRO A 31 -14.61 1.70 -17.77
C PRO A 31 -13.42 0.98 -18.42
N ASN A 32 -13.32 -0.34 -18.18
CA ASN A 32 -12.28 -1.23 -18.71
C ASN A 32 -10.83 -0.78 -18.42
N ARG A 33 -10.62 -0.15 -17.26
CA ARG A 33 -9.30 0.35 -16.83
C ARG A 33 -8.85 -0.16 -15.46
N LEU A 34 -9.73 -0.82 -14.71
CA LEU A 34 -9.44 -1.36 -13.39
C LEU A 34 -9.01 -2.83 -13.49
N LYS A 35 -7.86 -3.16 -12.91
CA LYS A 35 -7.50 -4.56 -12.60
C LYS A 35 -8.06 -5.00 -11.24
N ARG A 36 -8.19 -4.04 -10.31
CA ARG A 36 -8.56 -4.23 -8.91
C ARG A 36 -9.52 -3.13 -8.48
N ILE A 37 -10.47 -3.43 -7.60
CA ILE A 37 -11.42 -2.44 -7.06
C ILE A 37 -11.61 -2.63 -5.55
N PRO A 38 -11.37 -1.58 -4.72
CA PRO A 38 -11.61 -1.64 -3.28
C PRO A 38 -13.09 -1.43 -2.97
N ASP A 39 -13.49 -1.77 -1.74
CA ASP A 39 -14.82 -1.46 -1.22
C ASP A 39 -15.01 0.00 -0.80
N GLY A 40 -13.95 0.81 -0.91
CA GLY A 40 -13.98 2.24 -0.62
C GLY A 40 -13.80 2.61 0.84
N GLU A 41 -13.55 1.66 1.75
CA GLU A 41 -13.34 1.93 3.18
C GLU A 41 -14.42 2.84 3.78
N THR A 42 -15.67 2.62 3.42
CA THR A 42 -16.78 3.54 3.76
C THR A 42 -17.17 3.49 5.24
N GLY A 43 -17.84 4.53 5.74
CA GLY A 43 -18.34 4.58 7.12
C GLY A 43 -17.21 4.80 8.12
N ASP A 44 -17.16 4.01 9.21
CA ASP A 44 -16.15 4.17 10.27
C ASP A 44 -14.70 3.98 9.77
N ARG A 45 -14.51 3.35 8.61
CA ARG A 45 -13.20 3.16 7.96
C ARG A 45 -12.77 4.33 7.07
N GLN A 46 -13.61 5.35 6.88
CA GLN A 46 -13.33 6.45 5.96
C GLN A 46 -12.09 7.26 6.35
N LEU A 47 -11.73 7.22 7.64
CA LEU A 47 -10.56 7.86 8.21
C LEU A 47 -9.42 6.85 8.49
N PHE A 48 -9.17 5.96 7.53
CA PHE A 48 -8.06 5.00 7.56
C PHE A 48 -8.09 4.09 8.80
N THR A 49 -7.05 4.09 9.64
CA THR A 49 -6.93 3.20 10.80
C THR A 49 -7.74 3.65 12.02
N THR A 50 -8.48 4.77 11.96
CA THR A 50 -9.21 5.33 13.12
C THR A 50 -10.15 4.34 13.80
N PHE A 51 -10.85 3.50 13.03
CA PHE A 51 -11.74 2.47 13.60
C PHE A 51 -11.00 1.42 14.46
N GLN A 52 -9.68 1.30 14.32
CA GLN A 52 -8.86 0.39 15.14
C GLN A 52 -8.65 0.89 16.57
N ALA A 53 -8.93 2.16 16.88
CA ALA A 53 -8.85 2.66 18.26
C ALA A 53 -9.72 1.82 19.22
N ALA A 54 -10.85 1.32 18.73
CA ALA A 54 -11.75 0.45 19.49
C ALA A 54 -11.11 -0.87 19.93
N ALA A 55 -10.09 -1.37 19.22
CA ALA A 55 -9.39 -2.60 19.58
C ALA A 55 -8.66 -2.49 20.95
N PHE A 56 -8.32 -1.26 21.37
CA PHE A 56 -7.61 -1.00 22.62
C PHE A 56 -8.53 -0.51 23.76
N ALA A 57 -9.81 -0.30 23.49
CA ALA A 57 -10.79 0.21 24.46
C ALA A 57 -11.04 -0.74 25.65
N VAL A 58 -10.60 -1.99 25.55
CA VAL A 58 -10.62 -2.97 26.66
C VAL A 58 -9.74 -2.55 27.84
N TYR A 59 -8.75 -1.68 27.62
CA TYR A 59 -7.96 -1.05 28.68
C TYR A 59 -7.76 0.44 28.36
N PRO A 60 -8.71 1.32 28.73
CA PRO A 60 -8.70 2.73 28.30
C PRO A 60 -7.41 3.50 28.63
N ALA A 61 -6.71 3.13 29.70
CA ALA A 61 -5.45 3.78 30.08
C ALA A 61 -4.30 3.53 29.07
N MET A 62 -4.39 2.48 28.24
CA MET A 62 -3.45 2.22 27.15
C MET A 62 -3.69 3.13 25.94
N MET A 63 -4.89 3.71 25.80
CA MET A 63 -5.22 4.49 24.62
C MET A 63 -4.52 5.87 24.64
N THR A 64 -4.09 6.30 23.47
CA THR A 64 -3.63 7.68 23.28
C THR A 64 -4.77 8.66 23.55
N GLU A 65 -4.48 9.71 24.32
CA GLU A 65 -5.37 10.85 24.44
C GLU A 65 -5.00 11.90 23.39
N PHE A 66 -5.93 12.15 22.47
CA PHE A 66 -5.78 13.19 21.48
C PHE A 66 -6.30 14.51 22.02
N VAL A 67 -5.41 15.50 22.08
CA VAL A 67 -5.74 16.87 22.46
C VAL A 67 -5.56 17.74 21.23
N HIS A 68 -6.57 18.57 20.96
CA HIS A 68 -6.58 19.50 19.84
C HIS A 68 -5.30 20.35 19.85
N ASN A 69 -4.57 20.38 18.73
CA ASN A 69 -3.32 21.14 18.53
C ASN A 69 -2.17 20.81 19.49
N ALA A 70 -2.12 19.62 20.06
CA ALA A 70 -1.04 19.23 20.97
C ALA A 70 -0.36 17.92 20.53
N PRO A 71 0.96 17.78 20.77
CA PRO A 71 1.61 16.49 20.66
C PRO A 71 0.93 15.43 21.54
N ILE A 72 1.05 14.16 21.15
CA ILE A 72 0.58 13.04 21.96
C ILE A 72 1.23 13.12 23.35
N ASN A 73 0.40 13.27 24.38
CA ASN A 73 0.86 13.32 25.75
C ASN A 73 1.17 11.90 26.22
N ASN A 74 2.45 11.55 26.21
CA ASN A 74 2.95 10.27 26.70
C ASN A 74 2.86 10.23 28.23
N LYS A 75 1.88 9.50 28.73
CA LYS A 75 1.69 9.33 30.18
C LYS A 75 2.75 8.39 30.75
N HIS A 76 3.07 8.60 32.03
CA HIS A 76 3.89 7.67 32.80
C HIS A 76 3.02 6.57 33.39
N PHE A 77 3.49 5.32 33.25
CA PHE A 77 2.86 4.13 33.78
C PHE A 77 3.89 3.35 34.60
N SER A 78 3.47 2.76 35.72
CA SER A 78 4.32 1.82 36.45
C SER A 78 4.42 0.50 35.67
N PRO A 79 5.48 -0.30 35.88
CA PRO A 79 5.60 -1.63 35.27
C PRO A 79 4.37 -2.51 35.51
N GLU A 80 3.77 -2.43 36.70
CA GLU A 80 2.57 -3.20 37.08
C GLU A 80 1.34 -2.79 36.27
N GLN A 81 1.17 -1.49 35.99
CA GLN A 81 0.09 -0.99 35.13
C GLN A 81 0.28 -1.44 33.67
N VAL A 82 1.53 -1.46 33.19
CA VAL A 82 1.83 -1.99 31.87
C VAL A 82 1.53 -3.49 31.80
N ASP A 83 1.95 -4.26 32.81
CA ASP A 83 1.65 -5.70 32.90
C ASP A 83 0.15 -5.97 32.93
N GLU A 84 -0.60 -5.24 33.75
CA GLU A 84 -2.06 -5.34 33.81
C GLU A 84 -2.70 -5.10 32.43
N GLY A 85 -2.37 -3.98 31.78
CA GLY A 85 -2.95 -3.63 30.49
C GLY A 85 -2.64 -4.65 29.40
N ILE A 86 -1.43 -5.22 29.40
CA ILE A 86 -1.04 -6.27 28.44
C ILE A 86 -1.79 -7.58 28.70
N GLU A 87 -1.99 -7.96 29.96
CA GLU A 87 -2.76 -9.17 30.28
C GLU A 87 -4.25 -9.01 29.97
N VAL A 88 -4.82 -7.81 30.16
CA VAL A 88 -6.19 -7.49 29.73
C VAL A 88 -6.30 -7.61 28.20
N LEU A 89 -5.37 -7.03 27.45
CA LEU A 89 -5.38 -7.08 25.99
C LEU A 89 -5.29 -8.51 25.44
N LYS A 90 -4.41 -9.35 26.00
CA LYS A 90 -4.30 -10.77 25.60
C LYS A 90 -5.59 -11.55 25.87
N LYS A 91 -6.21 -11.34 27.03
CA LYS A 91 -7.48 -12.03 27.39
C LYS A 91 -8.65 -11.61 26.52
N ALA A 92 -8.61 -10.39 25.98
CA ALA A 92 -9.66 -9.88 25.11
C ALA A 92 -9.71 -10.56 23.73
N ASP A 93 -8.63 -11.24 23.27
CA ASP A 93 -8.50 -11.77 21.91
C ASP A 93 -8.95 -10.75 20.86
N ILE A 94 -8.27 -9.60 20.82
CA ILE A 94 -8.67 -8.45 20.00
C ILE A 94 -8.95 -8.86 18.56
N GLN A 95 -10.09 -8.40 18.04
CA GLN A 95 -10.48 -8.59 16.64
C GLN A 95 -10.26 -7.27 15.91
N THR A 96 -9.47 -7.30 14.83
CA THR A 96 -9.21 -6.09 14.03
C THR A 96 -10.41 -5.72 13.16
N GLY A 97 -11.28 -6.68 12.84
CA GLY A 97 -12.51 -6.48 12.07
C GLY A 97 -12.31 -6.31 10.57
N TYR A 98 -11.07 -6.20 10.06
CA TYR A 98 -10.78 -6.11 8.62
C TYR A 98 -11.37 -7.29 7.84
N ASP A 99 -11.28 -8.49 8.39
CA ASP A 99 -11.85 -9.71 7.79
C ASP A 99 -13.38 -9.67 7.72
N THR A 100 -14.05 -9.23 8.79
CA THR A 100 -15.50 -9.11 8.83
C THR A 100 -16.00 -8.21 7.70
N VAL A 101 -15.48 -6.98 7.60
CA VAL A 101 -15.92 -6.04 6.55
C VAL A 101 -15.52 -6.51 5.15
N ALA A 102 -14.33 -7.08 4.97
CA ALA A 102 -13.89 -7.58 3.67
C ALA A 102 -14.81 -8.71 3.15
N ILE A 103 -15.20 -9.65 4.02
CA ILE A 103 -16.10 -10.75 3.68
C ILE A 103 -17.50 -10.24 3.34
N GLU A 104 -18.01 -9.25 4.09
CA GLU A 104 -19.29 -8.61 3.82
C GLU A 104 -19.28 -7.86 2.48
N SER A 105 -18.29 -7.01 2.25
CA SER A 105 -18.08 -6.28 1.00
C SER A 105 -17.92 -7.22 -0.20
N TYR A 106 -17.26 -8.37 -0.01
CA TYR A 106 -17.09 -9.36 -1.07
C TYR A 106 -18.43 -9.98 -1.52
N GLN A 107 -19.41 -10.14 -0.61
CA GLN A 107 -20.74 -10.61 -1.04
C GLN A 107 -21.42 -9.60 -1.98
N VAL A 108 -21.25 -8.30 -1.72
CA VAL A 108 -21.73 -7.24 -2.62
C VAL A 108 -20.98 -7.29 -3.96
N PHE A 109 -19.65 -7.38 -3.92
CA PHE A 109 -18.80 -7.51 -5.10
C PHE A 109 -19.22 -8.70 -5.99
N ARG A 110 -19.40 -9.89 -5.40
CA ARG A 110 -19.85 -11.09 -6.13
C ARG A 110 -21.20 -10.89 -6.79
N ARG A 111 -22.18 -10.32 -6.08
CA ARG A 111 -23.51 -10.04 -6.61
C ARG A 111 -23.42 -9.09 -7.80
N LEU A 112 -22.71 -7.97 -7.68
CA LEU A 112 -22.58 -6.98 -8.75
C LEU A 112 -21.82 -7.52 -9.98
N ARG A 113 -20.86 -8.43 -9.78
CA ARG A 113 -20.22 -9.15 -10.89
C ARG A 113 -21.17 -10.13 -11.57
N GLY A 114 -22.03 -10.81 -10.81
CA GLY A 114 -23.11 -11.65 -11.36
C GLY A 114 -24.14 -10.84 -12.17
N GLU A 115 -24.40 -9.59 -11.77
CA GLU A 115 -25.24 -8.62 -12.50
C GLU A 115 -24.54 -8.03 -13.73
N GLY A 116 -23.24 -8.32 -13.96
CA GLY A 116 -22.45 -7.78 -15.07
C GLY A 116 -21.98 -6.33 -14.86
N VAL A 117 -22.14 -5.77 -13.66
CA VAL A 117 -21.68 -4.42 -13.33
C VAL A 117 -20.17 -4.40 -13.21
N ILE A 118 -19.60 -5.33 -12.44
CA ILE A 118 -18.15 -5.48 -12.32
C ILE A 118 -17.68 -6.44 -13.43
N PRO A 119 -16.76 -6.02 -14.32
CA PRO A 119 -16.27 -6.89 -15.38
C PRO A 119 -15.58 -8.15 -14.85
N LYS A 120 -15.65 -9.24 -15.62
CA LYS A 120 -14.88 -10.45 -15.34
C LYS A 120 -13.38 -10.12 -15.36
N GLY A 121 -12.62 -10.73 -14.45
CA GLY A 121 -11.17 -10.53 -14.33
C GLY A 121 -10.76 -9.36 -13.43
N VAL A 122 -11.69 -8.47 -13.04
CA VAL A 122 -11.41 -7.48 -11.98
C VAL A 122 -11.37 -8.20 -10.65
N LYS A 123 -10.33 -7.97 -9.85
CA LYS A 123 -10.17 -8.48 -8.49
C LYS A 123 -10.75 -7.53 -7.44
N PHE A 124 -11.26 -8.10 -6.36
CA PHE A 124 -11.65 -7.39 -5.15
C PHE A 124 -10.40 -7.06 -4.32
N GLN A 125 -10.17 -5.77 -4.10
CA GLN A 125 -9.03 -5.26 -3.34
C GLN A 125 -9.40 -5.08 -1.86
N VAL A 126 -8.57 -5.61 -0.96
CA VAL A 126 -8.66 -5.37 0.48
C VAL A 126 -7.39 -4.67 0.95
N SER A 127 -7.53 -3.43 1.41
CA SER A 127 -6.42 -2.61 1.94
C SER A 127 -6.27 -2.80 3.45
N LEU A 128 -5.05 -3.07 3.89
CA LEU A 128 -4.67 -3.40 5.26
C LEU A 128 -3.48 -2.53 5.68
N PRO A 129 -3.43 -2.01 6.92
CA PRO A 129 -2.34 -1.17 7.37
C PRO A 129 -1.13 -2.00 7.80
N THR A 130 0.06 -1.39 7.83
CA THR A 130 1.14 -1.89 8.69
C THR A 130 0.75 -1.79 10.16
N VAL A 131 1.34 -2.64 11.00
CA VAL A 131 1.12 -2.60 12.45
C VAL A 131 1.43 -1.21 13.04
N ALA A 132 2.49 -0.58 12.54
CA ALA A 132 2.90 0.77 12.93
C ALA A 132 1.82 1.83 12.67
N ASN A 133 1.07 1.72 11.56
CA ASN A 133 -0.03 2.63 11.23
C ASN A 133 -1.22 2.58 12.20
N VAL A 134 -1.25 1.58 13.08
CA VAL A 134 -2.33 1.40 14.07
C VAL A 134 -1.83 1.68 15.47
N ILE A 135 -0.77 0.99 15.91
CA ILE A 135 -0.36 1.09 17.32
C ILE A 135 0.28 2.43 17.64
N MET A 136 0.97 3.07 16.69
CA MET A 136 1.60 4.37 16.92
C MET A 136 0.59 5.47 17.31
N PRO A 137 -0.49 5.70 16.54
CA PRO A 137 -1.45 6.74 16.91
C PRO A 137 -2.30 6.35 18.12
N PHE A 138 -2.71 5.09 18.28
CA PHE A 138 -3.77 4.72 19.22
C PHE A 138 -3.30 4.14 20.56
N VAL A 139 -2.01 3.84 20.70
CA VAL A 139 -1.45 3.20 21.91
C VAL A 139 -0.41 4.10 22.56
N GLN A 140 -0.56 4.33 23.86
CA GLN A 140 0.39 5.03 24.71
C GLN A 140 1.78 4.41 24.58
N ARG A 141 2.79 5.27 24.48
CA ARG A 141 4.18 4.89 24.23
C ARG A 141 4.71 3.77 25.12
N ALA A 142 4.32 3.75 26.40
CA ALA A 142 4.73 2.74 27.37
C ALA A 142 4.30 1.31 27.02
N PHE A 143 3.24 1.15 26.21
CA PHE A 143 2.67 -0.14 25.86
C PHE A 143 3.09 -0.64 24.47
N ILE A 144 3.44 0.26 23.54
CA ILE A 144 3.62 -0.03 22.11
C ILE A 144 4.45 -1.29 21.85
N ALA A 145 5.66 -1.38 22.44
CA ALA A 145 6.57 -2.51 22.20
C ALA A 145 5.99 -3.87 22.62
N ARG A 146 5.09 -3.90 23.61
CA ARG A 146 4.43 -5.14 24.07
C ARG A 146 3.08 -5.39 23.39
N VAL A 147 2.45 -4.34 22.85
CA VAL A 147 1.21 -4.43 22.08
C VAL A 147 1.47 -4.88 20.64
N GLU A 148 2.59 -4.44 20.05
CA GLU A 148 2.97 -4.76 18.67
C GLU A 148 2.80 -6.25 18.29
N PRO A 149 3.41 -7.22 19.00
CA PRO A 149 3.24 -8.63 18.64
C PRO A 149 1.82 -9.17 18.85
N ILE A 150 1.03 -8.56 19.76
CA ILE A 150 -0.37 -8.97 20.02
C ILE A 150 -1.26 -8.51 18.87
N TYR A 151 -1.12 -7.24 18.47
CA TYR A 151 -1.88 -6.68 17.36
C TYR A 151 -1.46 -7.31 16.01
N GLU A 152 -0.17 -7.56 15.80
CA GLU A 152 0.33 -8.25 14.60
C GLU A 152 -0.32 -9.64 14.45
N ALA A 153 -0.36 -10.43 15.53
CA ALA A 153 -1.00 -11.74 15.50
C ALA A 153 -2.50 -11.66 15.18
N ALA A 154 -3.21 -10.66 15.72
CA ALA A 154 -4.63 -10.44 15.43
C ALA A 154 -4.85 -10.02 13.96
N LEU A 155 -3.99 -9.16 13.41
CA LEU A 155 -4.03 -8.77 12.01
C LEU A 155 -3.77 -9.97 11.09
N PHE A 156 -2.80 -10.83 11.41
CA PHE A 156 -2.51 -12.02 10.62
C PHE A 156 -3.62 -13.06 10.67
N LYS A 157 -4.31 -13.20 11.82
CA LYS A 157 -5.55 -13.99 11.93
C LYS A 157 -6.64 -13.46 11.00
N ALA A 158 -6.79 -12.14 10.88
CA ALA A 158 -7.73 -11.54 9.93
C ALA A 158 -7.32 -11.80 8.47
N ILE A 159 -6.03 -11.65 8.12
CA ILE A 159 -5.51 -11.95 6.77
C ILE A 159 -5.80 -13.39 6.36
N ARG A 160 -5.57 -14.37 7.25
CA ARG A 160 -5.89 -15.77 6.99
C ARG A 160 -7.38 -15.97 6.74
N ARG A 161 -8.24 -15.39 7.59
CA ARG A 161 -9.70 -15.49 7.44
C ARG A 161 -10.22 -14.88 6.14
N ILE A 162 -9.63 -13.77 5.68
CA ILE A 162 -9.96 -13.16 4.38
C ILE A 162 -9.66 -14.14 3.25
N GLN A 163 -8.46 -14.72 3.24
CA GLN A 163 -8.03 -15.67 2.19
C GLN A 163 -8.84 -16.97 2.22
N ASP A 164 -9.23 -17.46 3.41
CA ASP A 164 -10.09 -18.65 3.53
C ASP A 164 -11.52 -18.42 3.01
N ALA A 165 -12.03 -17.19 3.13
CA ALA A 165 -13.41 -16.85 2.81
C ALA A 165 -13.60 -16.31 1.39
N ILE A 166 -12.55 -15.74 0.78
CA ILE A 166 -12.58 -15.12 -0.54
C ILE A 166 -11.74 -15.95 -1.51
N PRO A 167 -12.31 -16.45 -2.62
CA PRO A 167 -11.54 -17.11 -3.68
C PRO A 167 -10.30 -16.31 -4.10
N HIS A 168 -9.14 -16.97 -4.10
CA HIS A 168 -7.85 -16.32 -4.36
C HIS A 168 -7.79 -15.65 -5.75
N GLU A 169 -8.45 -16.26 -6.75
CA GLU A 169 -8.58 -15.69 -8.09
C GLU A 169 -9.29 -14.33 -8.10
N ASP A 170 -10.14 -14.06 -7.11
CA ASP A 170 -10.85 -12.80 -6.94
C ASP A 170 -10.14 -11.82 -6.01
N LEU A 171 -9.17 -12.26 -5.22
CA LEU A 171 -8.59 -11.46 -4.16
C LEU A 171 -7.32 -10.75 -4.60
N ALA A 172 -7.20 -9.48 -4.17
CA ALA A 172 -5.95 -8.74 -4.11
C ALA A 172 -5.83 -8.10 -2.72
N LEU A 173 -4.73 -8.34 -2.02
CA LEU A 173 -4.40 -7.68 -0.77
C LEU A 173 -3.47 -6.51 -1.04
N GLN A 174 -3.73 -5.38 -0.39
CA GLN A 174 -2.84 -4.22 -0.43
C GLN A 174 -2.37 -3.88 0.98
N LEU A 175 -1.07 -3.68 1.14
CA LEU A 175 -0.49 -3.16 2.38
C LEU A 175 -0.30 -1.63 2.29
N ASP A 176 -0.90 -0.90 3.22
CA ASP A 176 -0.81 0.55 3.31
C ASP A 176 0.31 0.97 4.27
N ILE A 177 1.27 1.73 3.73
CA ILE A 177 2.58 2.01 4.34
C ILE A 177 2.76 3.54 4.47
N ALA A 178 2.17 4.13 5.52
CA ALA A 178 2.22 5.58 5.78
C ALA A 178 3.22 5.98 6.88
N ALA A 179 2.99 5.58 8.13
CA ALA A 179 3.85 5.88 9.27
C ALA A 179 5.29 5.39 9.08
N ASP A 180 5.44 4.31 8.32
CA ASP A 180 6.73 3.73 7.95
C ASP A 180 7.59 4.71 7.14
N THR A 181 6.98 5.46 6.22
CA THR A 181 7.67 6.53 5.48
C THR A 181 8.12 7.62 6.45
N ALA A 182 7.30 7.93 7.44
CA ALA A 182 7.61 8.94 8.43
C ALA A 182 8.81 8.57 9.32
N PHE A 183 8.83 7.35 9.85
CA PHE A 183 9.97 6.83 10.59
C PHE A 183 11.27 6.91 9.78
N TRP A 184 11.17 6.59 8.50
CA TRP A 184 12.33 6.53 7.61
C TRP A 184 12.82 7.92 7.20
N GLU A 185 11.92 8.85 6.88
CA GLU A 185 12.23 10.26 6.61
C GLU A 185 12.88 10.93 7.84
N ALA A 186 12.46 10.55 9.06
CA ALA A 186 13.00 11.07 10.31
C ALA A 186 14.43 10.59 10.61
N THR A 187 14.94 9.60 9.86
CA THR A 187 16.34 9.14 10.01
C THR A 187 17.35 10.13 9.44
N ASP A 188 16.93 11.04 8.54
CA ASP A 188 17.76 12.12 8.04
C ASP A 188 17.56 13.38 8.89
N PRO A 189 18.56 13.82 9.67
CA PRO A 189 18.45 15.03 10.48
C PRO A 189 18.17 16.30 9.66
N GLN A 190 18.45 16.31 8.35
CA GLN A 190 18.16 17.45 7.47
C GLN A 190 16.67 17.58 7.12
N ASN A 191 15.90 16.50 7.29
CA ASN A 191 14.46 16.51 7.11
C ASN A 191 13.74 16.98 8.37
N VAL A 192 14.30 16.72 9.55
CA VAL A 192 13.69 17.07 10.84
C VAL A 192 13.98 18.54 11.18
N LYS A 193 12.96 19.40 11.04
CA LYS A 193 13.00 20.79 11.49
C LYS A 193 12.49 20.93 12.93
N GLU A 194 12.78 22.05 13.57
CA GLU A 194 12.13 22.42 14.83
C GLU A 194 10.61 22.54 14.61
N ASN A 195 9.81 21.87 15.45
CA ASN A 195 8.35 21.73 15.32
C ASN A 195 7.85 20.97 14.08
N ASP A 196 8.68 20.10 13.50
CA ASP A 196 8.25 19.20 12.41
C ASP A 196 7.44 18.00 12.95
N GLY A 197 6.41 17.57 12.23
CA GLY A 197 5.62 16.39 12.58
C GLY A 197 6.47 15.10 12.62
N LEU A 198 7.64 15.07 11.96
CA LEU A 198 8.64 13.99 12.05
C LEU A 198 9.08 13.71 13.49
N LEU A 199 9.05 14.74 14.35
CA LEU A 199 9.41 14.58 15.75
C LEU A 199 8.49 13.61 16.49
N TRP A 200 7.26 13.38 16.01
CA TRP A 200 6.32 12.43 16.62
C TRP A 200 6.63 10.97 16.26
N PHE A 201 7.37 10.74 15.18
CA PHE A 201 7.72 9.41 14.68
C PHE A 201 9.05 8.93 15.26
N GLN A 202 9.13 8.88 16.60
CA GLN A 202 10.28 8.30 17.29
C GLN A 202 10.16 6.77 17.35
N PRO A 203 11.15 5.99 16.86
CA PRO A 203 11.14 4.53 16.95
C PRO A 203 10.98 4.02 18.39
N TRP A 204 10.09 3.07 18.67
CA TRP A 204 9.97 2.41 20.00
C TRP A 204 10.90 1.22 20.18
N TRP A 205 11.60 0.83 19.12
CA TRP A 205 12.56 -0.25 19.10
C TRP A 205 13.98 0.30 19.15
N THR A 206 14.93 -0.62 19.27
CA THR A 206 16.36 -0.35 19.11
C THR A 206 16.85 -0.94 17.80
N GLY A 207 17.91 -0.38 17.22
CA GLY A 207 18.47 -0.82 15.95
C GLY A 207 18.12 0.09 14.79
N ASP A 208 18.43 -0.37 13.58
CA ASP A 208 18.22 0.39 12.35
C ASP A 208 16.72 0.45 11.98
N VAL A 209 16.22 1.65 11.69
CA VAL A 209 14.82 1.89 11.33
C VAL A 209 14.45 1.19 10.03
N LYS A 210 15.35 1.23 9.04
CA LYS A 210 15.11 0.67 7.71
C LYS A 210 14.95 -0.83 7.79
N ASP A 211 15.84 -1.48 8.54
CA ASP A 211 15.79 -2.93 8.76
C ASP A 211 14.57 -3.34 9.57
N TYR A 212 14.23 -2.61 10.64
CA TYR A 212 13.04 -2.91 11.43
C TYR A 212 11.75 -2.80 10.61
N CYS A 213 11.58 -1.70 9.87
CA CYS A 213 10.44 -1.47 9.00
C CYS A 213 10.34 -2.52 7.89
N THR A 214 11.45 -2.83 7.23
CA THR A 214 11.49 -3.87 6.19
C THR A 214 11.08 -5.22 6.77
N ASN A 215 11.58 -5.58 7.95
CA ASN A 215 11.34 -6.90 8.55
C ASN A 215 9.86 -7.14 8.85
N TYR A 216 9.13 -6.19 9.44
CA TYR A 216 7.70 -6.42 9.71
C TYR A 216 6.84 -6.35 8.43
N ILE A 217 7.25 -5.57 7.42
CA ILE A 217 6.60 -5.58 6.11
C ILE A 217 6.77 -6.95 5.46
N VAL A 218 7.98 -7.53 5.49
CA VAL A 218 8.24 -8.88 4.97
C VAL A 218 7.47 -9.95 5.75
N ARG A 219 7.33 -9.82 7.07
CA ARG A 219 6.48 -10.72 7.87
C ARG A 219 5.02 -10.68 7.41
N PHE A 220 4.47 -9.50 7.13
CA PHE A 220 3.14 -9.35 6.52
C PHE A 220 3.08 -10.05 5.16
N CYS A 221 4.04 -9.79 4.27
CA CYS A 221 4.09 -10.42 2.95
C CYS A 221 4.13 -11.96 3.04
N SER A 222 4.76 -12.49 4.09
CA SER A 222 4.83 -13.94 4.35
C SER A 222 3.51 -14.58 4.76
N GLN A 223 2.48 -13.78 5.08
CA GLN A 223 1.14 -14.29 5.44
C GLN A 223 0.20 -14.46 4.23
N VAL A 224 0.64 -14.04 3.05
CA VAL A 224 -0.17 -14.06 1.83
C VAL A 224 0.14 -15.34 1.05
N ASP A 225 -0.92 -16.06 0.67
CA ASP A 225 -0.83 -17.26 -0.16
C ASP A 225 -0.35 -16.88 -1.57
N GLN A 226 0.52 -17.71 -2.16
CA GLN A 226 1.26 -17.38 -3.39
C GLN A 226 0.38 -17.13 -4.64
N ASP A 227 -0.88 -17.56 -4.60
CA ASP A 227 -1.87 -17.39 -5.67
C ASP A 227 -2.87 -16.24 -5.38
N VAL A 228 -2.70 -15.52 -4.27
CA VAL A 228 -3.37 -14.25 -3.97
C VAL A 228 -2.47 -13.11 -4.43
N GLU A 229 -3.04 -12.07 -5.06
CA GLU A 229 -2.21 -10.91 -5.42
C GLU A 229 -1.88 -10.07 -4.20
N LEU A 230 -0.62 -9.63 -4.10
CA LEU A 230 -0.14 -8.73 -3.07
C LEU A 230 0.38 -7.44 -3.70
N GLY A 231 -0.07 -6.30 -3.17
CA GLY A 231 0.48 -5.00 -3.53
C GLY A 231 0.68 -4.07 -2.35
N MET A 232 1.20 -2.88 -2.64
CA MET A 232 1.58 -1.89 -1.63
C MET A 232 1.12 -0.50 -2.01
N HIS A 233 0.45 0.19 -1.10
CA HIS A 233 0.28 1.63 -1.18
C HIS A 233 1.35 2.30 -0.33
N ASN A 234 2.35 2.85 -1.03
CA ASN A 234 3.28 3.76 -0.38
C ASN A 234 2.56 5.10 -0.15
N CYS A 235 2.70 5.64 1.05
CA CYS A 235 2.14 6.93 1.43
C CYS A 235 3.19 7.71 2.23
N TYR A 236 3.29 9.02 2.07
CA TYR A 236 4.02 9.87 3.03
C TYR A 236 3.12 10.46 4.12
N GLY A 237 1.83 10.08 4.16
CA GLY A 237 0.83 10.58 5.11
C GLY A 237 0.35 12.00 4.76
N SER A 238 -0.91 12.33 5.06
CA SER A 238 -1.49 13.68 4.86
C SER A 238 -2.05 14.22 6.18
N LEU A 239 -1.85 15.51 6.48
CA LEU A 239 -2.33 16.12 7.73
C LEU A 239 -3.84 16.00 7.88
N SER A 240 -4.61 15.94 6.78
CA SER A 240 -6.07 15.87 6.91
C SER A 240 -6.57 14.60 7.60
N SER A 241 -5.75 13.52 7.69
CA SER A 241 -6.09 12.32 8.47
C SER A 241 -6.02 12.58 9.97
N PHE A 242 -5.12 13.47 10.43
CA PHE A 242 -4.99 13.82 11.84
C PHE A 242 -5.80 15.07 12.19
N GLU A 243 -5.93 16.02 11.26
CA GLU A 243 -6.62 17.29 11.46
C GLU A 243 -8.13 17.11 11.63
N HIS A 244 -8.79 16.32 10.76
CA HIS A 244 -10.23 16.04 10.88
C HIS A 244 -10.56 15.07 12.02
N THR A 245 -9.69 14.10 12.30
CA THR A 245 -9.94 13.06 13.30
C THR A 245 -9.60 13.51 14.72
N PHE A 246 -8.57 14.35 14.88
CA PHE A 246 -8.03 14.72 16.19
C PHE A 246 -8.00 16.23 16.43
N GLY A 247 -8.53 17.03 15.49
CA GLY A 247 -8.58 18.48 15.64
C GLY A 247 -7.16 19.07 15.76
N MET A 248 -6.28 18.81 14.82
CA MET A 248 -4.94 19.38 14.84
C MET A 248 -4.82 20.53 13.83
N HIS A 249 -5.47 21.64 14.12
CA HIS A 249 -5.18 22.95 13.55
C HIS A 249 -3.81 23.48 14.02
N LEU A 250 -2.76 23.32 13.22
CA LEU A 250 -1.54 24.11 13.42
C LEU A 250 -1.80 25.57 13.01
N THR A 251 -2.56 26.33 13.80
CA THR A 251 -2.88 27.73 13.52
C THR A 251 -1.76 28.64 14.00
N GLU A 252 -0.94 29.09 13.06
CA GLU A 252 -0.47 30.49 13.04
C GLU A 252 -0.09 30.95 11.62
N TYR A 253 -0.79 30.55 10.56
CA TYR A 253 -0.68 31.24 9.26
C TYR A 253 -2.02 31.20 8.51
N THR A 254 -2.54 32.39 8.20
CA THR A 254 -3.86 32.62 7.60
C THR A 254 -3.87 32.32 6.10
N GLY A 255 -4.83 31.50 5.65
CA GLY A 255 -5.35 31.49 4.28
C GLY A 255 -4.96 30.28 3.44
N ASP A 256 -5.98 29.49 3.06
CA ASP A 256 -5.96 28.51 1.95
C ASP A 256 -5.14 27.21 2.18
N MET A 257 -5.37 26.52 3.30
CA MET A 257 -4.53 25.38 3.75
C MET A 257 -5.21 24.00 3.80
N GLU A 258 -6.39 23.82 3.19
CA GLU A 258 -6.93 22.47 3.04
C GLU A 258 -5.96 21.67 2.13
N HIS A 259 -5.43 20.53 2.61
CA HIS A 259 -4.58 19.56 1.88
C HIS A 259 -3.03 19.72 1.95
N ARG A 260 -2.42 20.18 3.06
CA ARG A 260 -0.96 19.97 3.26
C ARG A 260 -0.63 18.66 3.98
N HIS A 261 0.57 18.13 3.74
CA HIS A 261 1.12 16.95 4.42
C HIS A 261 2.04 17.38 5.58
N TRP A 262 2.15 16.54 6.61
CA TRP A 262 2.87 16.86 7.86
C TRP A 262 4.39 16.95 7.62
N HIS A 263 4.87 16.23 6.62
CA HIS A 263 6.16 16.36 5.96
C HIS A 263 5.91 16.07 4.49
N GLU A 264 6.27 16.99 3.60
CA GLU A 264 6.23 16.74 2.16
C GLU A 264 7.62 16.34 1.68
N PRO A 265 7.82 15.07 1.27
CA PRO A 265 9.12 14.60 0.84
C PRO A 265 9.70 15.48 -0.26
N LYS A 266 11.02 15.67 -0.22
CA LYS A 266 11.76 16.37 -1.29
C LYS A 266 12.17 15.42 -2.41
N SER A 267 11.97 14.12 -2.22
CA SER A 267 12.40 13.06 -3.14
C SER A 267 11.55 11.82 -2.93
N LEU A 268 11.39 11.01 -3.97
CA LEU A 268 10.79 9.68 -3.87
C LEU A 268 11.76 8.64 -3.30
N ALA A 269 12.99 9.03 -2.94
CA ALA A 269 14.09 8.13 -2.55
C ALA A 269 13.73 7.20 -1.38
N VAL A 270 13.08 7.69 -0.32
CA VAL A 270 12.69 6.85 0.82
C VAL A 270 11.71 5.75 0.39
N VAL A 271 10.72 6.11 -0.42
CA VAL A 271 9.72 5.17 -0.94
C VAL A 271 10.39 4.14 -1.86
N VAL A 272 11.28 4.59 -2.75
CA VAL A 272 12.03 3.73 -3.68
C VAL A 272 12.96 2.78 -2.92
N GLU A 273 13.73 3.26 -1.95
CA GLU A 273 14.66 2.46 -1.16
C GLU A 273 13.91 1.36 -0.40
N ARG A 274 12.80 1.71 0.25
CA ARG A 274 11.96 0.74 0.96
C ARG A 274 11.35 -0.27 -0.01
N GLN A 275 10.74 0.18 -1.11
CA GLN A 275 10.12 -0.71 -2.09
C GLN A 275 11.14 -1.71 -2.63
N LYS A 276 12.35 -1.25 -2.93
CA LYS A 276 13.47 -2.09 -3.38
C LYS A 276 13.83 -3.15 -2.34
N ARG A 277 14.07 -2.75 -1.09
CA ARG A 277 14.39 -3.68 0.02
C ARG A 277 13.31 -4.75 0.17
N VAL A 278 12.04 -4.36 0.09
CA VAL A 278 10.92 -5.29 0.24
C VAL A 278 10.80 -6.23 -0.95
N MET A 279 10.95 -5.75 -2.20
CA MET A 279 10.93 -6.61 -3.40
C MET A 279 12.12 -7.59 -3.45
N GLU A 280 13.23 -7.26 -2.81
CA GLU A 280 14.39 -8.16 -2.70
C GLU A 280 14.23 -9.20 -1.59
N ALA A 281 13.56 -8.85 -0.48
CA ALA A 281 13.46 -9.71 0.71
C ALA A 281 12.14 -10.48 0.83
N SER A 282 11.07 -10.03 0.17
CA SER A 282 9.74 -10.63 0.30
C SER A 282 9.72 -12.06 -0.26
N PRO A 283 9.15 -13.03 0.48
CA PRO A 283 8.91 -14.38 -0.05
C PRO A 283 7.71 -14.45 -1.00
N HIS A 284 6.95 -13.36 -1.11
CA HIS A 284 5.80 -13.24 -2.01
C HIS A 284 6.11 -12.22 -3.11
N PRO A 285 5.78 -12.50 -4.38
CA PRO A 285 5.90 -11.51 -5.45
C PRO A 285 5.07 -10.26 -5.14
N ILE A 286 5.63 -9.08 -5.37
CA ILE A 286 4.85 -7.84 -5.27
C ILE A 286 4.20 -7.61 -6.64
N ASN A 287 2.92 -7.95 -6.75
CA ASN A 287 2.15 -7.88 -8.00
C ASN A 287 1.88 -6.45 -8.44
N PHE A 288 1.72 -5.52 -7.49
CA PHE A 288 1.51 -4.11 -7.80
C PHE A 288 2.01 -3.19 -6.69
N PHE A 289 2.35 -1.95 -7.02
CA PHE A 289 2.50 -0.92 -6.01
C PHE A 289 2.05 0.44 -6.50
N HIS A 290 1.64 1.27 -5.56
CA HIS A 290 1.32 2.67 -5.74
C HIS A 290 2.41 3.56 -5.11
N MET A 291 2.77 4.64 -5.78
CA MET A 291 3.64 5.69 -5.25
C MET A 291 3.00 7.08 -5.36
N PRO A 292 2.97 7.87 -4.27
CA PRO A 292 2.34 9.17 -4.24
C PRO A 292 3.27 10.22 -4.85
N ILE A 293 2.72 11.16 -5.63
CA ILE A 293 3.47 12.27 -6.22
C ILE A 293 2.72 13.56 -5.91
N PRO A 294 3.26 14.45 -5.05
CA PRO A 294 2.55 15.65 -4.67
C PRO A 294 2.55 16.68 -5.79
N LYS A 295 1.45 17.44 -5.91
CA LYS A 295 1.40 18.68 -6.72
C LYS A 295 2.53 19.64 -6.36
N SER A 296 2.98 19.64 -5.11
CA SER A 296 4.08 20.48 -4.63
C SER A 296 5.44 20.14 -5.23
N ALA A 297 5.64 18.93 -5.78
CA ALA A 297 6.87 18.61 -6.51
C ALA A 297 7.03 19.46 -7.77
N VAL A 298 5.92 19.95 -8.36
CA VAL A 298 5.92 20.91 -9.47
C VAL A 298 6.04 22.34 -8.96
N GLN A 299 5.41 22.65 -7.83
CA GLN A 299 5.31 24.01 -7.29
C GLN A 299 6.56 24.48 -6.55
N ARG A 300 7.39 23.56 -6.03
CA ARG A 300 8.65 23.82 -5.30
C ARG A 300 9.85 23.73 -6.25
N PRO A 301 10.40 24.84 -6.78
CA PRO A 301 11.47 24.79 -7.78
C PRO A 301 12.78 24.20 -7.24
N GLU A 302 13.02 24.34 -5.93
CA GLU A 302 14.17 23.76 -5.23
C GLU A 302 14.10 22.24 -5.09
N VAL A 303 12.89 21.67 -5.14
CA VAL A 303 12.67 20.23 -5.25
C VAL A 303 12.70 19.85 -6.72
N GLY A 304 11.73 20.35 -7.49
CA GLY A 304 11.57 20.08 -8.92
C GLY A 304 11.10 18.65 -9.22
N LEU A 305 10.07 18.55 -10.07
CA LEU A 305 9.42 17.27 -10.38
C LEU A 305 10.38 16.19 -10.89
N TYR A 306 11.31 16.54 -11.79
CA TYR A 306 12.28 15.61 -12.35
C TYR A 306 13.24 15.04 -11.29
N ASN A 307 13.71 15.87 -10.36
CA ASN A 307 14.58 15.41 -9.27
C ASN A 307 13.80 14.54 -8.30
N TYR A 308 12.57 14.93 -7.97
CA TYR A 308 11.68 14.15 -7.11
C TYR A 308 11.47 12.73 -7.67
N LEU A 309 11.23 12.62 -8.98
CA LEU A 309 11.01 11.35 -9.68
C LEU A 309 12.27 10.53 -9.94
N SER A 310 13.46 11.16 -9.91
CA SER A 310 14.71 10.53 -10.34
C SER A 310 15.04 9.17 -9.69
N PRO A 311 14.75 8.92 -8.39
CA PRO A 311 15.05 7.63 -7.76
C PRO A 311 14.24 6.47 -8.34
N LEU A 312 13.09 6.71 -8.96
CA LEU A 312 12.22 5.66 -9.52
C LEU A 312 12.94 4.76 -10.54
N LYS A 313 13.99 5.28 -11.20
CA LYS A 313 14.88 4.50 -12.09
C LYS A 313 15.46 3.26 -11.44
N GLU A 314 15.71 3.30 -10.13
CA GLU A 314 16.35 2.21 -9.39
C GLU A 314 15.45 0.97 -9.26
N LEU A 315 14.13 1.14 -9.40
CA LEU A 315 13.17 0.04 -9.34
C LEU A 315 12.94 -0.64 -10.70
N LEU A 316 13.30 0.01 -11.81
CA LEU A 316 13.00 -0.49 -13.15
C LEU A 316 13.47 -1.95 -13.37
N PRO A 317 14.69 -2.35 -12.96
CA PRO A 317 15.11 -3.75 -13.13
C PRO A 317 14.27 -4.76 -12.33
N LEU A 318 13.78 -4.38 -11.14
CA LEU A 318 12.96 -5.25 -10.30
C LEU A 318 11.53 -5.33 -10.85
N ILE A 319 10.97 -4.20 -11.30
CA ILE A 319 9.66 -4.13 -11.94
C ILE A 319 9.63 -5.03 -13.19
N GLU A 320 10.65 -4.95 -14.04
CA GLU A 320 10.76 -5.77 -15.26
C GLU A 320 10.99 -7.25 -14.94
N ARG A 321 11.80 -7.57 -13.92
CA ARG A 321 12.05 -8.95 -13.47
C ARG A 321 10.76 -9.62 -12.99
N ASP A 322 9.96 -8.90 -12.22
CA ASP A 322 8.80 -9.46 -11.52
C ASP A 322 7.48 -9.27 -12.27
N GLY A 323 7.46 -8.41 -13.30
CA GLY A 323 6.23 -8.04 -13.99
C GLY A 323 5.26 -7.25 -13.11
N THR A 324 5.79 -6.43 -12.21
CA THR A 324 5.00 -5.66 -11.24
C THR A 324 4.22 -4.53 -11.90
N ASP A 325 2.92 -4.42 -11.62
CA ASP A 325 2.11 -3.27 -12.03
C ASP A 325 2.49 -2.03 -11.21
N VAL A 326 2.91 -0.95 -11.88
CA VAL A 326 3.25 0.32 -11.23
C VAL A 326 2.13 1.32 -11.42
N TYR A 327 1.67 1.92 -10.32
CA TYR A 327 0.71 3.01 -10.34
C TYR A 327 1.30 4.25 -9.68
N LEU A 328 1.23 5.38 -10.39
CA LEU A 328 1.76 6.65 -9.91
C LEU A 328 0.61 7.61 -9.62
N GLY A 329 0.66 8.24 -8.43
CA GLY A 329 -0.30 9.21 -7.95
C GLY A 329 -0.21 10.56 -8.67
N LEU A 330 -0.41 10.56 -9.99
CA LEU A 330 -0.22 11.69 -10.90
C LEU A 330 -1.50 12.52 -11.12
N VAL A 331 -2.63 11.99 -10.68
CA VAL A 331 -3.94 12.59 -10.95
C VAL A 331 -4.36 13.45 -9.78
N HIS A 332 -4.53 14.74 -10.06
CA HIS A 332 -5.10 15.70 -9.13
C HIS A 332 -6.39 16.26 -9.73
N GLU A 333 -7.41 16.39 -8.90
CA GLU A 333 -8.73 16.91 -9.27
C GLU A 333 -8.63 18.28 -9.96
N TYR A 334 -9.51 18.48 -10.93
CA TYR A 334 -9.66 19.70 -11.73
C TYR A 334 -8.39 20.15 -12.45
N ASN A 335 -7.40 19.28 -12.61
CA ASN A 335 -6.09 19.65 -13.15
C ASN A 335 -5.53 18.64 -14.16
N LEU A 336 -6.21 18.55 -15.31
CA LEU A 336 -5.80 17.70 -16.44
C LEU A 336 -4.42 18.11 -17.00
N GLU A 337 -4.14 19.41 -17.08
CA GLU A 337 -2.87 19.93 -17.62
C GLU A 337 -1.69 19.54 -16.73
N LEU A 338 -1.82 19.67 -15.40
CA LEU A 338 -0.82 19.20 -14.46
C LEU A 338 -0.60 17.69 -14.57
N THR A 339 -1.69 16.93 -14.68
CA THR A 339 -1.61 15.46 -14.85
C THR A 339 -0.81 15.11 -16.12
N ALA A 340 -1.08 15.79 -17.24
CA ALA A 340 -0.34 15.59 -18.49
C ALA A 340 1.15 15.98 -18.36
N GLN A 341 1.44 17.10 -17.70
CA GLN A 341 2.81 17.53 -17.40
C GLN A 341 3.54 16.49 -16.55
N MET A 342 2.89 15.96 -15.53
CA MET A 342 3.47 14.97 -14.62
C MET A 342 3.74 13.63 -15.31
N ILE A 343 2.81 13.18 -16.16
CA ILE A 343 3.00 12.00 -17.02
C ILE A 343 4.25 12.20 -17.89
N GLU A 344 4.37 13.32 -18.59
CA GLU A 344 5.51 13.57 -19.47
C GLU A 344 6.84 13.60 -18.69
N ALA A 345 6.85 14.21 -17.51
CA ALA A 345 8.02 14.19 -16.64
C ALA A 345 8.43 12.78 -16.21
N VAL A 346 7.48 11.88 -15.92
CA VAL A 346 7.78 10.47 -15.66
C VAL A 346 8.39 9.81 -16.90
N LYS A 347 7.83 10.02 -18.08
CA LYS A 347 8.34 9.42 -19.34
C LYS A 347 9.76 9.85 -19.65
N GLN A 348 10.09 11.12 -19.41
CA GLN A 348 11.44 11.66 -19.60
C GLN A 348 12.40 11.21 -18.49
N THR A 349 11.92 11.16 -17.25
CA THR A 349 12.76 10.79 -16.11
C THR A 349 13.06 9.30 -16.13
N VAL A 350 12.09 8.42 -16.40
CA VAL A 350 12.27 6.97 -16.41
C VAL A 350 11.83 6.39 -17.76
N PRO A 351 12.62 6.58 -18.83
CA PRO A 351 12.29 6.06 -20.14
C PRO A 351 12.11 4.53 -20.11
N GLY A 352 11.02 4.04 -20.68
CA GLY A 352 10.70 2.61 -20.76
C GLY A 352 9.76 2.11 -19.66
N LEU A 353 9.61 2.84 -18.56
CA LEU A 353 8.66 2.47 -17.50
C LEU A 353 7.23 2.42 -18.06
N GLN A 354 6.58 1.28 -17.89
CA GLN A 354 5.13 1.13 -18.07
C GLN A 354 4.47 1.39 -16.73
N PHE A 355 3.46 2.26 -16.72
CA PHE A 355 2.76 2.61 -15.49
C PHE A 355 1.31 2.98 -15.75
N GLY A 356 0.46 2.76 -14.76
CA GLY A 356 -0.88 3.32 -14.67
C GLY A 356 -0.91 4.56 -13.78
N VAL A 357 -2.09 5.17 -13.70
CA VAL A 357 -2.30 6.36 -12.88
C VAL A 357 -3.23 6.09 -11.71
N ALA A 358 -3.08 6.88 -10.67
CA ALA A 358 -3.97 6.95 -9.52
C ALA A 358 -4.03 8.40 -9.01
N THR A 359 -4.95 8.65 -8.08
CA THR A 359 -4.85 9.81 -7.20
C THR A 359 -3.65 9.65 -6.27
N GLU A 360 -3.14 10.77 -5.73
CA GLU A 360 -1.98 10.77 -4.82
C GLU A 360 -2.17 9.88 -3.58
N CYS A 361 -3.40 9.77 -3.07
CA CYS A 361 -3.78 8.96 -1.92
C CYS A 361 -5.24 8.48 -2.10
N GLY A 362 -5.78 7.76 -1.10
CA GLY A 362 -7.19 7.42 -1.04
C GLY A 362 -8.09 8.67 -0.92
N GLY A 363 -9.26 8.60 -1.56
CA GLY A 363 -10.19 9.72 -1.71
C GLY A 363 -11.20 9.85 -0.58
N GLY A 364 -11.12 9.05 0.48
CA GLY A 364 -12.13 9.02 1.56
C GLY A 364 -12.44 10.38 2.20
N ARG A 365 -11.51 11.35 2.16
CA ARG A 365 -11.68 12.70 2.71
C ARG A 365 -12.11 13.76 1.69
N MET A 366 -12.15 13.40 0.41
CA MET A 366 -12.60 14.31 -0.65
C MET A 366 -14.11 14.37 -0.66
N ASP A 367 -14.66 15.35 -1.37
CA ASP A 367 -16.05 15.24 -1.83
C ASP A 367 -16.11 14.34 -3.07
N TRP A 368 -17.30 13.78 -3.33
CA TRP A 368 -17.48 12.95 -4.51
C TRP A 368 -17.22 13.70 -5.82
N PRO A 369 -17.67 14.96 -6.04
CA PRO A 369 -17.38 15.69 -7.28
C PRO A 369 -15.89 15.82 -7.61
N ALA A 370 -15.04 16.13 -6.63
CA ALA A 370 -13.59 16.21 -6.84
C ALA A 370 -12.99 14.84 -7.17
N PHE A 371 -13.39 13.80 -6.43
CA PHE A 371 -12.90 12.46 -6.69
C PHE A 371 -13.37 11.93 -8.06
N GLU A 372 -14.62 12.19 -8.44
CA GLU A 372 -15.17 11.83 -9.74
C GLU A 372 -14.45 12.56 -10.88
N ASP A 373 -14.13 13.84 -10.69
CA ASP A 373 -13.32 14.60 -11.65
C ASP A 373 -11.92 13.98 -11.83
N ALA A 374 -11.25 13.63 -10.73
CA ALA A 374 -9.98 12.90 -10.79
C ALA A 374 -10.12 11.57 -11.56
N LEU A 375 -11.19 10.79 -11.35
CA LEU A 375 -11.44 9.57 -12.14
C LEU A 375 -11.66 9.87 -13.63
N LYS A 376 -12.36 10.95 -13.97
CA LYS A 376 -12.55 11.39 -15.36
C LYS A 376 -11.22 11.80 -16.01
N ILE A 377 -10.36 12.51 -15.28
CA ILE A 377 -8.99 12.84 -15.74
C ILE A 377 -8.20 11.55 -15.96
N ALA A 378 -8.21 10.63 -14.99
CA ALA A 378 -7.54 9.34 -15.09
C ALA A 378 -8.00 8.55 -16.33
N ALA A 379 -9.30 8.53 -16.63
CA ALA A 379 -9.84 7.90 -17.82
C ALA A 379 -9.35 8.55 -19.13
N GLN A 380 -9.22 9.88 -19.16
CA GLN A 380 -8.77 10.63 -20.34
C GLN A 380 -7.30 10.39 -20.67
N VAL A 381 -6.45 10.21 -19.66
CA VAL A 381 -4.99 10.08 -19.84
C VAL A 381 -4.52 8.62 -19.95
N THR A 382 -5.43 7.64 -19.85
CA THR A 382 -5.10 6.21 -19.86
C THR A 382 -5.76 5.45 -21.00
N GLU A 383 -5.02 4.47 -21.51
CA GLU A 383 -5.54 3.47 -22.45
C GLU A 383 -6.37 2.40 -21.72
N THR A 384 -7.26 1.74 -22.46
CA THR A 384 -8.07 0.63 -21.93
C THR A 384 -7.26 -0.65 -21.81
N SER A 385 -7.56 -1.49 -20.81
CA SER A 385 -6.85 -2.75 -20.56
C SER A 385 -6.91 -3.74 -21.73
N ALA A 386 -7.90 -3.64 -22.61
CA ALA A 386 -8.03 -4.48 -23.80
C ALA A 386 -7.05 -4.11 -24.93
N GLN A 387 -6.57 -2.86 -24.97
CA GLN A 387 -5.60 -2.40 -25.97
C GLN A 387 -4.16 -2.77 -25.58
N SER A 388 -3.83 -2.82 -24.28
CA SER A 388 -2.49 -3.20 -23.80
C SER A 388 -2.14 -4.66 -24.09
N ASP A 389 -3.11 -5.58 -24.06
CA ASP A 389 -2.88 -7.01 -24.32
C ASP A 389 -2.61 -7.30 -25.81
N GLN A 390 -3.10 -6.46 -26.73
CA GLN A 390 -2.86 -6.63 -28.17
C GLN A 390 -1.45 -6.19 -28.59
N VAL A 391 -0.80 -5.29 -27.84
CA VAL A 391 0.56 -4.79 -28.15
C VAL A 391 1.65 -5.82 -27.77
N ASN A 392 1.37 -6.75 -26.84
CA ASN A 392 2.37 -7.67 -26.28
C ASN A 392 2.50 -9.04 -26.97
N LEU A 393 1.73 -9.33 -28.03
CA LEU A 393 1.80 -10.62 -28.74
C LEU A 393 3.05 -10.81 -29.62
N SER A 394 3.95 -9.81 -29.72
CA SER A 394 5.20 -9.92 -30.48
C SER A 394 6.45 -10.21 -29.65
N ALA A 395 6.37 -10.18 -28.31
CA ALA A 395 7.54 -10.27 -27.42
C ALA A 395 7.79 -11.66 -26.79
N THR A 396 6.96 -12.68 -27.06
CA THR A 396 7.14 -14.04 -26.51
C THR A 396 7.64 -15.03 -27.56
N LYS A 397 8.89 -14.86 -28.00
CA LYS A 397 9.71 -15.95 -28.57
C LYS A 397 11.04 -16.01 -27.84
N GLY A 398 11.01 -16.47 -26.59
CA GLY A 398 12.24 -16.54 -25.79
C GLY A 398 12.06 -17.16 -24.41
N ALA A 399 11.24 -18.19 -24.26
CA ALA A 399 11.17 -18.94 -23.00
C ALA A 399 10.87 -20.42 -23.29
N SER A 400 11.88 -21.12 -23.82
CA SER A 400 11.86 -22.59 -23.88
C SER A 400 13.24 -23.16 -23.57
N HIS A 401 13.77 -22.89 -22.38
CA HIS A 401 14.87 -23.70 -21.83
C HIS A 401 14.82 -23.69 -20.30
N PHE A 402 13.87 -24.45 -19.74
CA PHE A 402 14.06 -25.04 -18.42
C PHE A 402 13.29 -26.37 -18.32
N ARG A 403 13.81 -27.39 -19.02
CA ARG A 403 13.53 -28.79 -18.72
C ARG A 403 14.63 -29.66 -19.35
N ALA A 404 15.04 -30.68 -18.60
CA ALA A 404 16.02 -31.72 -18.90
C ALA A 404 17.45 -31.48 -18.39
N ARG A 405 17.67 -31.82 -17.12
CA ARG A 405 18.97 -32.35 -16.67
C ARG A 405 18.80 -33.36 -15.54
N VAL A 406 18.13 -34.45 -15.83
CA VAL A 406 18.39 -35.76 -15.22
C VAL A 406 18.23 -36.78 -16.34
N GLU A 407 19.15 -37.75 -16.37
CA GLU A 407 19.24 -38.92 -17.26
C GLU A 407 20.29 -38.85 -18.39
N ASN A 408 21.10 -39.91 -18.39
CA ASN A 408 22.05 -40.37 -19.40
C ASN A 408 23.49 -39.85 -19.32
N GLY A 409 24.18 -40.26 -18.26
CA GLY A 409 25.62 -40.54 -18.31
C GLY A 409 25.85 -42.02 -18.62
N THR A 410 25.98 -42.38 -19.90
CA THR A 410 26.61 -43.65 -20.31
C THR A 410 27.67 -43.35 -21.37
N GLY A 411 28.90 -43.79 -21.10
CA GLY A 411 30.00 -43.65 -22.05
C GLY A 411 31.37 -43.82 -21.42
N ARG A 412 31.72 -45.03 -20.98
CA ARG A 412 33.08 -45.54 -21.10
C ARG A 412 33.11 -47.06 -21.15
N THR A 413 33.63 -47.55 -22.26
CA THR A 413 33.91 -48.92 -22.65
C THR A 413 35.17 -49.45 -21.97
N ALA A 414 35.09 -50.70 -21.50
CA ALA A 414 36.13 -51.74 -21.36
C ALA A 414 35.52 -52.74 -20.35
N GLY A 415 35.22 -53.99 -20.65
CA GLY A 415 35.95 -54.99 -21.42
C GLY A 415 36.05 -56.23 -20.52
N ILE A 416 35.94 -57.42 -21.11
CA ILE A 416 36.34 -58.74 -20.58
C ILE A 416 35.24 -59.63 -19.98
N ALA A 417 35.03 -60.71 -20.75
CA ALA A 417 34.76 -62.11 -20.41
C ALA A 417 33.43 -62.53 -19.76
N ALA A 418 32.77 -63.38 -20.54
CA ALA A 418 31.80 -64.38 -20.17
C ALA A 418 32.20 -65.23 -18.96
N GLU A 419 31.21 -65.58 -18.13
CA GLU A 419 30.94 -66.98 -17.81
C GLU A 419 29.47 -67.18 -17.43
N ARG A 420 28.84 -68.14 -18.10
CA ARG A 420 27.60 -68.78 -17.69
C ARG A 420 27.90 -69.63 -16.45
N SER A 421 26.97 -69.71 -15.51
CA SER A 421 26.21 -70.93 -15.19
C SER A 421 25.78 -70.96 -13.71
N LEU A 422 24.47 -71.22 -13.51
CA LEU A 422 23.85 -72.00 -12.44
C LEU A 422 24.20 -71.68 -10.97
N LEU A 423 23.27 -71.03 -10.26
CA LEU A 423 22.30 -71.67 -9.34
C LEU A 423 21.33 -70.63 -8.76
#